data_AF-A0A914YNE9-F1
#
_entry.id   AF-A0A914YNE9-F1
#
_cell.length_a   1.000
_cell.length_b   1.000
_cell.length_c   1.000
_cell.angle_alpha   90.00
_cell.angle_beta   90.00
_cell.angle_gamma   90.00
#
_symmetry.space_group_name_H-M   'P 1'
#
loop_
_entity.id
_entity.type
_entity.pdbx_description
1 polymer ?
#
loop_
_entity_poly.entity_id
_entity_poly.type
_entity_poly.pdbx_seq_one_letter_code
_entity_poly.pdbx_strand_id
1 'polypeptide(L)'
;MGGKVLIPIEENIRHLNAARLAADVCGVPTIIVARTDAESARLLTNDIDERDHPFIDREAGRTPEGFYRLKDSTALESCVARAKAYAPYSDLIWMETSHPSLSDAKEFSEGVRRDFPDQMFAYNCSPSFNWQKHLRPSDMEQFQKELGKMGFKYQFITLAGFHANNYSIFDLAKNYRERGMAAYSDWNW
;
A
#
# COMPACT_ATOMS: atom_id res chain seq x y z
N MET A 1 0.13 -10.20 2.75
CA MET A 1 -0.38 -11.27 3.63
C MET A 1 -1.88 -11.42 3.41
N GLY A 2 -2.40 -12.65 3.50
CA GLY A 2 -3.85 -12.89 3.49
C GLY A 2 -4.50 -12.57 4.85
N GLY A 3 -5.83 -12.69 4.91
CA GLY A 3 -6.58 -12.54 6.18
C GLY A 3 -6.75 -11.11 6.69
N LYS A 4 -6.53 -10.09 5.84
CA LYS A 4 -6.75 -8.69 6.22
C LYS A 4 -8.24 -8.43 6.51
N VAL A 5 -8.51 -7.76 7.62
CA VAL A 5 -9.83 -7.30 8.04
C VAL A 5 -9.84 -5.78 8.02
N LEU A 6 -10.71 -5.17 7.22
CA LEU A 6 -10.90 -3.72 7.19
C LEU A 6 -11.72 -3.26 8.39
N ILE A 7 -11.49 -2.02 8.80
CA ILE A 7 -12.41 -1.25 9.64
C ILE A 7 -13.35 -0.41 8.76
N PRO A 8 -14.49 0.06 9.31
CA PRO A 8 -15.39 0.96 8.58
C PRO A 8 -14.68 2.25 8.15
N ILE A 9 -15.13 2.86 7.06
CA ILE A 9 -14.59 4.13 6.55
C ILE A 9 -14.54 5.20 7.66
N GLU A 10 -15.65 5.38 8.38
CA GLU A 10 -15.75 6.36 9.48
C GLU A 10 -14.71 6.12 10.58
N GLU A 11 -14.41 4.86 10.89
CA GLU A 11 -13.42 4.54 11.92
C GLU A 11 -12.01 4.96 11.49
N ASN A 12 -11.64 4.73 10.22
CA ASN A 12 -10.35 5.17 9.73
C ASN A 12 -10.26 6.71 9.64
N ILE A 13 -11.36 7.39 9.30
CA ILE A 13 -11.42 8.87 9.35
C ILE A 13 -11.16 9.37 10.78
N ARG A 14 -11.69 8.71 11.82
CA ARG A 14 -11.37 9.05 13.22
C ARG A 14 -9.88 8.92 13.52
N HIS A 15 -9.21 7.88 13.01
CA HIS A 15 -7.76 7.73 13.18
C HIS A 15 -6.97 8.83 12.47
N LEU A 16 -7.36 9.21 11.25
CA LEU A 16 -6.72 10.32 10.51
C LEU A 16 -6.89 11.66 11.25
N ASN A 17 -8.09 11.94 11.76
CA ASN A 17 -8.37 13.13 12.57
C ASN A 17 -7.57 13.13 13.89
N ALA A 18 -7.44 11.99 14.55
CA ALA A 18 -6.62 11.88 15.76
C ALA A 18 -5.13 12.14 15.47
N ALA A 19 -4.62 11.66 14.33
CA ALA A 19 -3.26 11.95 13.89
C ALA A 19 -3.06 13.45 13.59
N ARG A 20 -4.04 14.11 12.96
CA ARG A 20 -3.99 15.57 12.73
C ARG A 20 -4.03 16.34 14.04
N LEU A 21 -4.93 15.98 14.97
CA LEU A 21 -4.98 16.58 16.30
C LEU A 21 -3.63 16.48 17.03
N ALA A 22 -2.96 15.32 16.93
CA ALA A 22 -1.63 15.15 17.53
C ALA A 22 -0.57 16.10 16.91
N ALA A 23 -0.59 16.28 15.59
CA ALA A 23 0.28 17.22 14.90
C ALA A 23 0.01 18.68 15.32
N ASP A 24 -1.27 19.04 15.41
CA ASP A 24 -1.72 20.38 15.80
C ASP A 24 -1.34 20.72 17.25
N VAL A 25 -1.54 19.80 18.19
CA VAL A 25 -1.14 19.96 19.61
C VAL A 25 0.37 20.16 19.74
N CYS A 26 1.16 19.47 18.91
CA CYS A 26 2.61 19.62 18.87
C CYS A 26 3.08 20.86 18.08
N GLY A 27 2.17 21.57 17.38
CA GLY A 27 2.51 22.73 16.57
C GLY A 27 3.42 22.41 15.38
N VAL A 28 3.32 21.20 14.82
CA VAL A 28 4.18 20.74 13.70
C VAL A 28 3.36 20.38 12.46
N PRO A 29 3.82 20.75 11.24
CA PRO A 29 3.12 20.45 10.00
C PRO A 29 3.42 19.02 9.52
N THR A 30 3.16 18.02 10.36
CA THR A 30 3.41 16.61 10.03
C THR A 30 2.51 16.16 8.88
N ILE A 31 3.13 15.51 7.89
CA ILE A 31 2.45 14.89 6.74
C ILE A 31 1.75 13.61 7.17
N ILE A 32 0.48 13.46 6.80
CA ILE A 32 -0.37 12.30 7.06
C ILE A 32 -0.62 11.56 5.75
N VAL A 33 -0.32 10.26 5.73
CA VAL A 33 -0.60 9.38 4.58
C VAL A 33 -1.74 8.43 4.94
N ALA A 34 -2.88 8.55 4.27
CA ALA A 34 -3.98 7.60 4.43
C ALA A 34 -3.75 6.37 3.55
N ARG A 35 -3.65 5.20 4.19
CA ARG A 35 -3.51 3.91 3.50
C ARG A 35 -4.84 3.17 3.45
N THR A 36 -5.15 2.56 2.31
CA THR A 36 -6.22 1.56 2.18
C THR A 36 -5.65 0.21 1.75
N ASP A 37 -6.17 -0.85 2.37
CA ASP A 37 -5.84 -2.25 2.09
C ASP A 37 -6.96 -3.00 1.36
N ALA A 38 -7.98 -2.27 0.90
CA ALA A 38 -9.23 -2.85 0.39
C ALA A 38 -9.05 -3.69 -0.89
N GLU A 39 -7.94 -3.55 -1.61
CA GLU A 39 -7.65 -4.32 -2.83
C GLU A 39 -7.56 -5.84 -2.54
N SER A 40 -6.87 -6.21 -1.46
CA SER A 40 -6.62 -7.61 -1.08
C SER A 40 -7.32 -8.02 0.21
N ALA A 41 -7.94 -7.08 0.93
CA ALA A 41 -8.76 -7.42 2.09
C ALA A 41 -10.04 -8.14 1.65
N ARG A 42 -10.46 -9.09 2.47
CA ARG A 42 -11.64 -9.95 2.20
C ARG A 42 -12.67 -9.92 3.32
N LEU A 43 -12.38 -9.16 4.38
CA LEU A 43 -13.17 -9.10 5.59
C LEU A 43 -13.34 -7.65 6.03
N LEU A 44 -14.47 -7.36 6.68
CA LEU A 44 -14.80 -6.06 7.29
C LEU A 44 -15.34 -6.31 8.70
N THR A 45 -14.90 -5.53 9.68
CA THR A 45 -15.27 -5.75 11.09
C THR A 45 -16.77 -5.62 11.35
N ASN A 46 -17.41 -4.60 10.79
CA ASN A 46 -18.85 -4.34 10.92
C ASN A 46 -19.36 -3.48 9.75
N ASP A 47 -20.67 -3.48 9.52
CA ASP A 47 -21.33 -2.74 8.43
C ASP A 47 -22.06 -1.47 8.91
N ILE A 48 -21.58 -0.81 9.97
CA ILE A 48 -22.24 0.39 10.50
C ILE A 48 -22.19 1.58 9.54
N ASP A 49 -21.19 1.61 8.65
CA ASP A 49 -20.99 2.68 7.68
C ASP A 49 -21.62 2.31 6.33
N GLU A 50 -22.65 3.05 5.94
CA GLU A 50 -23.38 2.83 4.69
C GLU A 50 -22.48 2.92 3.45
N ARG A 51 -21.38 3.68 3.51
CA ARG A 51 -20.42 3.78 2.41
C ARG A 51 -19.71 2.47 2.12
N ASP A 52 -19.64 1.56 3.10
CA ASP A 52 -19.05 0.23 2.93
C ASP A 52 -20.04 -0.80 2.34
N HIS A 53 -21.35 -0.56 2.46
CA HIS A 53 -22.38 -1.52 2.07
C HIS A 53 -22.31 -2.03 0.62
N PRO A 54 -22.00 -1.19 -0.39
CA PRO A 54 -21.90 -1.67 -1.78
C PRO A 54 -20.89 -2.80 -1.97
N PHE A 55 -19.85 -2.85 -1.12
CA PHE A 55 -18.72 -3.77 -1.24
C PHE A 55 -18.89 -5.04 -0.40
N ILE A 56 -19.92 -5.13 0.43
CA ILE A 56 -20.20 -6.29 1.29
C ILE A 56 -20.92 -7.38 0.50
N ASP A 57 -20.40 -8.58 0.55
CA ASP A 57 -21.08 -9.79 0.10
C ASP A 57 -22.04 -10.28 1.20
N ARG A 58 -23.30 -9.85 1.10
CA ARG A 58 -24.34 -10.23 2.07
C ARG A 58 -24.80 -11.68 1.91
N GLU A 59 -24.62 -12.29 0.74
CA GLU A 59 -25.01 -13.68 0.48
C GLU A 59 -24.03 -14.66 1.12
N ALA A 60 -22.74 -14.32 1.13
CA ALA A 60 -21.69 -15.14 1.76
C ALA A 60 -21.76 -15.16 3.30
N GLY A 61 -22.65 -14.38 3.91
CA GLY A 61 -22.84 -14.32 5.36
C GLY A 61 -21.61 -13.79 6.10
N ARG A 62 -21.53 -14.12 7.40
CA ARG A 62 -20.42 -13.69 8.29
C ARG A 62 -19.48 -14.85 8.60
N THR A 63 -18.24 -14.53 8.96
CA THR A 63 -17.29 -15.51 9.52
C THR A 63 -17.72 -15.95 10.94
N PRO A 64 -17.18 -17.06 11.48
CA PRO A 64 -17.43 -17.46 12.87
C PRO A 64 -17.06 -16.39 13.91
N GLU A 65 -16.05 -15.55 13.61
CA GLU A 65 -15.63 -14.41 14.42
C GLU A 65 -16.56 -13.19 14.29
N GLY A 66 -17.52 -13.24 13.37
CA GLY A 66 -18.52 -12.20 13.16
C GLY A 66 -18.19 -11.18 12.06
N PHE A 67 -17.10 -11.37 11.30
CA PHE A 67 -16.72 -10.44 10.23
C PHE A 67 -17.60 -10.57 8.99
N TYR A 68 -17.88 -9.44 8.35
CA TYR A 68 -18.52 -9.41 7.03
C TYR A 68 -17.52 -9.77 5.94
N ARG A 69 -18.00 -10.38 4.86
CA ARG A 69 -17.19 -10.71 3.69
C ARG A 69 -17.29 -9.62 2.63
N LEU A 70 -16.18 -9.31 1.97
CA LEU A 70 -16.10 -8.31 0.92
C LEU A 70 -16.06 -8.96 -0.47
N LYS A 71 -16.64 -8.30 -1.46
CA LYS A 71 -16.66 -8.74 -2.86
C LYS A 71 -15.30 -8.49 -3.52
N ASP A 72 -14.72 -9.53 -4.10
CA ASP A 72 -13.49 -9.40 -4.89
C ASP A 72 -13.70 -8.58 -6.17
N SER A 73 -14.90 -8.67 -6.76
CA SER A 73 -15.23 -8.01 -8.03
C SER A 73 -15.30 -6.48 -7.94
N THR A 74 -15.35 -5.91 -6.74
CA THR A 74 -15.43 -4.44 -6.53
C THR A 74 -14.27 -3.91 -5.69
N ALA A 75 -13.15 -4.63 -5.64
CA ALA A 75 -12.02 -4.32 -4.76
C ALA A 75 -11.35 -2.98 -5.10
N LEU A 76 -11.20 -2.66 -6.40
CA LEU A 76 -10.58 -1.41 -6.83
C LEU A 76 -11.53 -0.22 -6.61
N GLU A 77 -12.83 -0.40 -6.88
CA GLU A 77 -13.86 0.58 -6.60
C GLU A 77 -13.96 0.89 -5.10
N SER A 78 -13.82 -0.14 -4.25
CA SER A 78 -13.72 0.02 -2.80
C SER A 78 -12.50 0.84 -2.40
N CYS A 79 -11.34 0.62 -3.04
CA CYS A 79 -10.16 1.43 -2.81
C CYS A 79 -10.39 2.90 -3.18
N VAL A 80 -10.98 3.17 -4.34
CA VAL A 80 -11.29 4.54 -4.80
C VAL A 80 -12.29 5.21 -3.86
N ALA A 81 -13.36 4.53 -3.47
CA ALA A 81 -14.37 5.07 -2.56
C ALA A 81 -13.77 5.43 -1.18
N ARG A 82 -12.95 4.52 -0.63
CA ARG A 82 -12.22 4.75 0.63
C ARG A 82 -11.24 5.92 0.50
N ALA A 83 -10.46 5.96 -0.58
CA ALA A 83 -9.53 7.06 -0.84
C ALA A 83 -10.24 8.41 -0.93
N LYS A 84 -11.35 8.51 -1.65
CA LYS A 84 -12.18 9.73 -1.69
C LYS A 84 -12.66 10.16 -0.31
N ALA A 85 -13.09 9.21 0.52
CA ALA A 85 -13.51 9.51 1.89
C ALA A 85 -12.35 9.99 2.78
N TYR A 86 -11.12 9.54 2.53
CA TYR A 86 -9.93 9.90 3.31
C TYR A 86 -9.24 11.18 2.82
N ALA A 87 -9.47 11.61 1.59
CA ALA A 87 -8.81 12.76 0.97
C ALA A 87 -8.89 14.06 1.80
N PRO A 88 -10.04 14.45 2.39
CA PRO A 88 -10.10 15.67 3.23
C PRO A 88 -9.30 15.60 4.53
N TYR A 89 -8.82 14.42 4.91
CA TYR A 89 -8.20 14.14 6.21
C TYR A 89 -6.73 13.68 6.07
N SER A 90 -6.15 13.74 4.87
CA SER A 90 -4.78 13.29 4.61
C SER A 90 -4.08 14.13 3.54
N ASP A 91 -2.76 14.19 3.62
CA ASP A 91 -1.93 14.94 2.67
C ASP A 91 -1.59 14.06 1.44
N LEU A 92 -1.42 12.76 1.64
CA LEU A 92 -1.24 11.77 0.58
C LEU A 92 -2.14 10.55 0.82
N ILE A 93 -2.49 9.86 -0.26
CA ILE A 93 -3.21 8.58 -0.20
C ILE A 93 -2.38 7.45 -0.81
N TRP A 94 -2.41 6.29 -0.18
CA TRP A 94 -1.74 5.07 -0.62
C TRP A 94 -2.73 3.90 -0.71
N MET A 95 -2.86 3.29 -1.88
CA MET A 95 -3.50 1.99 -2.06
C MET A 95 -2.44 0.89 -2.05
N GLU A 96 -2.53 -0.07 -1.11
CA GLU A 96 -1.71 -1.29 -1.20
C GLU A 96 -2.22 -2.16 -2.36
N THR A 97 -1.30 -2.76 -3.12
CA THR A 97 -1.64 -3.61 -4.29
C THR A 97 -1.04 -5.01 -4.14
N SER A 98 -1.66 -6.00 -4.78
CA SER A 98 -1.14 -7.38 -4.79
C SER A 98 -0.07 -7.63 -5.87
N HIS A 99 0.00 -6.77 -6.88
CA HIS A 99 1.00 -6.82 -7.95
C HIS A 99 1.34 -5.42 -8.50
N PRO A 100 2.49 -5.23 -9.19
CA PRO A 100 2.85 -3.95 -9.76
C PRO A 100 2.08 -3.73 -11.07
N SER A 101 1.06 -2.87 -11.04
CA SER A 101 0.21 -2.55 -12.20
C SER A 101 0.09 -1.05 -12.41
N LEU A 102 0.52 -0.56 -13.58
CA LEU A 102 0.34 0.85 -13.96
C LEU A 102 -1.11 1.15 -14.37
N SER A 103 -1.87 0.15 -14.86
CA SER A 103 -3.29 0.35 -15.20
C SER A 103 -4.10 0.63 -13.94
N ASP A 104 -3.89 -0.18 -12.88
CA ASP A 104 -4.65 -0.06 -11.64
C ASP A 104 -4.25 1.24 -10.92
N ALA A 105 -2.95 1.58 -10.96
CA ALA A 105 -2.45 2.86 -10.43
C ALA A 105 -3.11 4.04 -11.15
N LYS A 106 -3.24 3.98 -12.48
CA LYS A 106 -3.90 5.00 -13.28
C LYS A 106 -5.38 5.10 -12.93
N GLU A 107 -6.11 3.99 -12.97
CA GLU A 107 -7.55 3.94 -12.65
C GLU A 107 -7.84 4.45 -11.24
N PHE A 108 -7.04 4.04 -10.26
CA PHE A 108 -7.13 4.54 -8.89
C PHE A 108 -6.92 6.06 -8.82
N SER A 109 -5.82 6.55 -9.39
CA SER A 109 -5.47 7.98 -9.34
C SER A 109 -6.50 8.87 -10.05
N GLU A 110 -6.97 8.46 -11.23
CA GLU A 110 -8.00 9.17 -12.00
C GLU A 110 -9.36 9.11 -11.31
N GLY A 111 -9.70 7.96 -10.72
CA GLY A 111 -10.92 7.75 -9.96
C GLY A 111 -11.02 8.73 -8.78
N VAL A 112 -9.95 8.88 -8.01
CA VAL A 112 -9.88 9.83 -6.88
C VAL A 112 -9.86 11.29 -7.37
N ARG A 113 -9.04 11.60 -8.39
CA ARG A 113 -8.88 12.97 -8.90
C ARG A 113 -10.10 13.56 -9.58
N ARG A 114 -11.07 12.73 -9.95
CA ARG A 114 -12.38 13.21 -10.41
C ARG A 114 -13.05 14.16 -9.41
N ASP A 115 -12.85 13.89 -8.11
CA ASP A 115 -13.46 14.67 -7.03
C ASP A 115 -12.40 15.49 -6.28
N PHE A 116 -11.14 15.05 -6.28
CA PHE A 116 -10.01 15.69 -5.59
C PHE A 116 -8.83 15.91 -6.55
N PRO A 117 -8.90 16.90 -7.47
CA PRO A 117 -7.96 17.03 -8.59
C PRO A 117 -6.50 17.20 -8.18
N ASP A 118 -6.26 17.87 -7.04
CA ASP A 118 -4.92 18.15 -6.53
C ASP A 118 -4.37 17.04 -5.61
N GLN A 119 -5.10 15.95 -5.41
CA GLN A 119 -4.68 14.86 -4.53
C GLN A 119 -3.33 14.28 -5.00
N MET A 120 -2.42 14.17 -4.03
CA MET A 120 -1.14 13.48 -4.19
C MET A 120 -1.25 12.06 -3.65
N PHE A 121 -0.48 11.16 -4.28
CA PHE A 121 -0.49 9.75 -3.94
C PHE A 121 0.89 9.26 -3.50
N ALA A 122 0.90 8.18 -2.74
CA ALA A 122 2.08 7.41 -2.42
C ALA A 122 1.97 5.99 -2.97
N TYR A 123 3.10 5.41 -3.40
CA TYR A 123 3.15 4.08 -3.99
C TYR A 123 4.25 3.23 -3.35
N ASN A 124 3.87 2.02 -2.90
CA ASN A 124 4.80 1.01 -2.45
C ASN A 124 5.28 0.18 -3.63
N CYS A 125 6.53 0.39 -4.05
CA CYS A 125 7.23 -0.50 -4.97
C CYS A 125 7.64 -1.78 -4.22
N SER A 126 6.64 -2.63 -3.92
CA SER A 126 6.78 -3.72 -2.96
C SER A 126 7.83 -4.75 -3.39
N PRO A 127 8.78 -5.12 -2.51
CA PRO A 127 9.71 -6.23 -2.75
C PRO A 127 9.04 -7.59 -2.57
N SER A 128 7.80 -7.64 -2.07
CA SER A 128 7.00 -8.88 -2.06
C SER A 128 6.52 -9.29 -3.46
N PHE A 129 6.61 -8.40 -4.45
CA PHE A 129 6.32 -8.73 -5.84
C PHE A 129 7.51 -9.47 -6.47
N ASN A 130 7.23 -10.49 -7.27
CA ASN A 130 8.23 -10.98 -8.21
C ASN A 130 8.23 -10.10 -9.47
N TRP A 131 8.98 -8.99 -9.44
CA TRP A 131 9.00 -7.97 -10.49
C TRP A 131 9.24 -8.54 -11.90
N GLN A 132 10.22 -9.44 -12.04
CA GLN A 132 10.56 -10.07 -13.33
C GLN A 132 9.45 -11.00 -13.87
N LYS A 133 8.60 -11.54 -12.99
CA LYS A 133 7.44 -12.32 -13.41
C LYS A 133 6.31 -11.45 -13.98
N HIS A 134 6.23 -10.19 -13.54
CA HIS A 134 5.14 -9.28 -13.90
C HIS A 134 5.50 -8.30 -15.00
N LEU A 135 6.77 -7.87 -15.08
CA LEU A 135 7.19 -6.77 -15.93
C LEU A 135 8.46 -7.11 -16.72
N ARG A 136 8.55 -6.57 -17.94
CA ARG A 136 9.77 -6.62 -18.75
C ARG A 136 10.80 -5.62 -18.20
N PRO A 137 12.10 -5.80 -18.44
CA PRO A 137 13.14 -4.87 -17.98
C PRO A 137 12.87 -3.40 -18.33
N SER A 138 12.48 -3.10 -19.58
CA SER A 138 12.17 -1.73 -20.00
C SER A 138 10.98 -1.12 -19.25
N ASP A 139 9.98 -1.93 -18.88
CA ASP A 139 8.82 -1.46 -18.14
C ASP A 139 9.21 -1.17 -16.68
N MET A 140 10.08 -2.01 -16.08
CA MET A 140 10.61 -1.79 -14.73
C MET A 140 11.42 -0.50 -14.63
N GLU A 141 12.26 -0.20 -15.63
CA GLU A 141 13.06 1.03 -15.69
C GLU A 141 12.21 2.32 -15.76
N GLN A 142 11.01 2.24 -16.34
CA GLN A 142 10.10 3.39 -16.49
C GLN A 142 9.02 3.45 -15.40
N PHE A 143 8.81 2.37 -14.65
CA PHE A 143 7.67 2.20 -13.73
C PHE A 143 7.45 3.41 -12.80
N GLN A 144 8.51 3.84 -12.10
CA GLN A 144 8.44 4.97 -11.18
C GLN A 144 8.18 6.31 -11.86
N LYS A 145 8.69 6.50 -13.09
CA LYS A 145 8.49 7.72 -13.87
C LYS A 145 7.03 7.84 -14.33
N GLU A 146 6.45 6.73 -14.79
CA GLU A 146 5.03 6.69 -15.16
C GLU A 146 4.12 6.93 -13.96
N LEU A 147 4.40 6.30 -12.81
CA LEU A 147 3.71 6.60 -11.55
C LEU A 147 3.82 8.09 -11.17
N GLY A 148 4.99 8.70 -11.35
CA GLY A 148 5.21 10.12 -11.07
C GLY A 148 4.32 11.06 -11.91
N LYS A 149 4.07 10.70 -13.17
CA LYS A 149 3.14 11.42 -14.08
C LYS A 149 1.69 11.30 -13.61
N MET A 150 1.30 10.17 -13.03
CA MET A 150 -0.05 9.90 -12.50
C MET A 150 -0.32 10.57 -11.13
N GLY A 151 0.70 11.14 -10.49
CA GLY A 151 0.54 11.84 -9.21
C GLY A 151 1.07 11.10 -7.98
N PHE A 152 1.72 9.95 -8.17
CA PHE A 152 2.41 9.25 -7.08
C PHE A 152 3.74 9.94 -6.79
N LYS A 153 3.70 10.95 -5.90
CA LYS A 153 4.82 11.84 -5.59
C LYS A 153 5.75 11.29 -4.52
N TYR A 154 5.28 10.35 -3.71
CA TYR A 154 6.10 9.62 -2.76
C TYR A 154 6.13 8.13 -3.12
N GLN A 155 7.31 7.61 -3.45
CA GLN A 155 7.48 6.22 -3.89
C GLN A 155 8.58 5.57 -3.08
N PHE A 156 8.36 4.35 -2.60
CA PHE A 156 9.27 3.70 -1.65
C PHE A 156 9.27 2.17 -1.81
N ILE A 157 10.37 1.53 -1.43
CA ILE A 157 10.51 0.07 -1.34
C ILE A 157 10.56 -0.30 0.14
N THR A 158 9.49 -0.89 0.67
CA THR A 158 9.31 -1.12 2.12
C THR A 158 10.40 -1.97 2.77
N LEU A 159 10.84 -3.06 2.12
CA LEU A 159 11.82 -4.00 2.68
C LEU A 159 13.19 -3.96 2.00
N ALA A 160 13.54 -2.86 1.31
CA ALA A 160 14.84 -2.76 0.62
C ALA A 160 16.02 -3.01 1.56
N GLY A 161 16.02 -2.38 2.74
CA GLY A 161 17.08 -2.56 3.74
C GLY A 161 17.16 -3.98 4.28
N PHE A 162 16.00 -4.63 4.51
CA PHE A 162 15.96 -6.03 4.94
C PHE A 162 16.58 -6.96 3.90
N HIS A 163 16.15 -6.85 2.63
CA HIS A 163 16.67 -7.70 1.57
C HIS A 163 18.16 -7.46 1.32
N ALA A 164 18.60 -6.20 1.21
CA ALA A 164 19.99 -5.86 0.98
C ALA A 164 20.90 -6.39 2.09
N ASN A 165 20.53 -6.15 3.36
CA ASN A 165 21.33 -6.59 4.51
C ASN A 165 21.39 -8.12 4.61
N ASN A 166 20.24 -8.81 4.57
CA ASN A 166 20.23 -10.26 4.70
C ASN A 166 20.97 -10.94 3.55
N TYR A 167 20.77 -10.48 2.32
CA TYR A 167 21.49 -11.02 1.17
C TYR A 167 23.00 -10.81 1.31
N SER A 168 23.44 -9.58 1.61
CA SER A 168 24.85 -9.25 1.73
C SER A 168 25.55 -10.04 2.84
N ILE A 169 24.91 -10.16 4.01
CA ILE A 169 25.48 -10.91 5.14
C ILE A 169 25.46 -12.41 4.88
N PHE A 170 24.41 -12.94 4.24
CA PHE A 170 24.37 -14.35 3.86
C PHE A 170 25.47 -14.70 2.86
N ASP A 171 25.66 -13.88 1.83
CA ASP A 171 26.70 -14.08 0.83
C ASP A 171 28.10 -13.99 1.44
N LEU A 172 28.36 -12.97 2.27
CA LEU A 172 29.61 -12.85 3.01
C LEU A 172 29.86 -14.08 3.90
N ALA A 173 28.88 -14.49 4.72
CA ALA A 173 29.06 -15.62 5.63
C ALA A 173 29.34 -16.93 4.87
N LYS A 174 28.65 -17.16 3.76
CA LYS A 174 28.88 -18.31 2.88
C LYS A 174 30.30 -18.33 2.32
N ASN A 175 30.74 -17.20 1.74
CA ASN A 175 32.06 -17.10 1.13
C ASN A 175 33.18 -17.10 2.18
N TYR A 176 32.96 -16.50 3.35
CA TYR A 176 33.90 -16.49 4.47
C TYR A 176 34.15 -17.88 5.03
N ARG A 177 33.12 -18.72 5.11
CA ARG A 177 33.27 -20.15 5.47
C ARG A 177 34.23 -20.89 4.52
N GLU A 178 34.21 -20.55 3.23
CA GLU A 178 34.95 -21.27 2.19
C GLU A 178 36.36 -20.69 1.95
N ARG A 179 36.52 -19.37 2.07
CA ARG A 179 37.74 -18.65 1.67
C ARG A 179 38.37 -17.81 2.79
N GLY A 180 37.78 -17.81 3.99
CA GLY A 180 38.25 -17.02 5.13
C GLY A 180 38.40 -15.54 4.79
N MET A 181 39.49 -14.93 5.23
CA MET A 181 39.75 -13.49 5.05
C MET A 181 39.78 -13.04 3.59
N ALA A 182 40.02 -13.92 2.61
CA ALA A 182 39.96 -13.55 1.20
C ALA A 182 38.54 -13.13 0.79
N ALA A 183 37.49 -13.79 1.31
CA ALA A 183 36.11 -13.37 1.07
C ALA A 183 35.78 -12.01 1.70
N TYR A 184 36.33 -11.73 2.89
CA TYR A 184 36.14 -10.43 3.53
C TYR A 184 36.89 -9.31 2.77
N SER A 185 38.06 -9.61 2.21
CA SER A 185 38.81 -8.67 1.38
C SER A 185 38.12 -8.35 0.06
N ASP A 186 37.44 -9.31 -0.57
CA ASP A 186 36.69 -9.05 -1.82
C ASP A 186 35.36 -8.32 -1.58
N TRP A 187 34.82 -8.38 -0.36
CA TRP A 187 33.51 -7.80 -0.04
C TRP A 187 33.57 -6.30 0.30
N ASN A 188 34.71 -5.82 0.82
CA ASN A 188 34.88 -4.43 1.25
C ASN A 188 35.52 -3.52 0.18
N TRP A 189 35.88 -4.05 -0.99
CA TRP A 189 36.67 -3.40 -2.03
C TRP A 189 36.17 -3.75 -3.42
#